data_AF-A0A2I8VRW0-F1
#
_entry.id   AF-A0A2I8VRW0-F1
#
_cell.length_a   1.000
_cell.length_b   1.000
_cell.length_c   1.000
_cell.angle_alpha   90.00
_cell.angle_beta   90.00
_cell.angle_gamma   90.00
#
_symmetry.space_group_name_H-M   'P 1'
#
loop_
_entity.id
_entity.type
_entity.pdbx_description
1 polymer ?
#
loop_
_entity_poly.entity_id
_entity_poly.type
_entity_poly.pdbx_seq_one_letter_code
_entity_poly.pdbx_strand_id
1 'polypeptide(L)'
;MTPRQYREDYLTNSRVHEMTQKVSAVEDGSLNAHRRENPRHVPSIVRITTTDGEEYETRVGYPSGHPERPISDAEIEGKSGRCLRSI
;
A
#
# COMPACT_ATOMS: atom_id res chain seq x y z
N MET A 1 -1.49 5.53 -4.79
CA MET A 1 -2.95 5.63 -4.66
C MET A 1 -3.35 7.10 -4.58
N THR A 2 -4.45 7.51 -5.22
CA THR A 2 -5.02 8.88 -5.15
C THR A 2 -6.53 8.81 -4.90
N PRO A 3 -7.17 9.89 -4.40
CA PRO A 3 -8.62 9.90 -4.16
C PRO A 3 -9.47 9.54 -5.37
N ARG A 4 -8.99 9.83 -6.60
CA ARG A 4 -9.71 9.50 -7.85
C ARG A 4 -10.01 8.02 -8.01
N GLN A 5 -9.16 7.14 -7.47
CA GLN A 5 -9.32 5.68 -7.56
C GLN A 5 -10.45 5.14 -6.66
N TYR A 6 -11.07 5.99 -5.85
CA TYR A 6 -12.22 5.65 -4.99
C TYR A 6 -13.55 6.21 -5.54
N ARG A 7 -13.56 6.74 -6.77
CA ARG A 7 -14.80 7.11 -7.45
C ARG A 7 -15.56 5.86 -7.90
N GLU A 8 -16.86 5.98 -8.02
CA GLU A 8 -17.78 4.86 -8.31
C GLU A 8 -17.38 4.04 -9.55
N ASP A 9 -16.89 4.70 -10.59
CA ASP A 9 -16.41 4.09 -11.83
C ASP A 9 -15.20 3.17 -11.63
N TYR A 10 -14.35 3.45 -10.65
CA TYR A 10 -13.25 2.57 -10.26
C TYR A 10 -13.69 1.49 -9.28
N LEU A 11 -14.62 1.81 -8.38
CA LEU A 11 -15.15 0.85 -7.41
C LEU A 11 -16.00 -0.25 -8.05
N THR A 12 -16.64 0.04 -9.19
CA THR A 12 -17.46 -0.94 -9.94
C THR A 12 -16.72 -1.59 -11.11
N ASN A 13 -15.43 -1.30 -11.27
CA ASN A 13 -14.64 -1.77 -12.40
C ASN A 13 -14.42 -3.30 -12.33
N SER A 14 -14.93 -4.03 -13.32
CA SER A 14 -14.83 -5.49 -13.36
C SER A 14 -13.40 -6.01 -13.30
N ARG A 15 -12.44 -5.33 -13.94
CA ARG A 15 -11.02 -5.75 -13.92
C ARG A 15 -10.42 -5.62 -12.52
N VAL A 16 -10.84 -4.63 -11.74
CA VAL A 16 -10.39 -4.48 -10.35
C VAL A 16 -10.98 -5.61 -9.51
N HIS A 17 -12.27 -5.92 -9.67
CA HIS A 17 -12.92 -7.02 -8.97
C HIS A 17 -12.30 -8.38 -9.29
N GLU A 18 -12.04 -8.69 -10.55
CA GLU A 18 -11.35 -9.91 -10.99
C GLU A 18 -9.96 -10.05 -10.35
N MET A 19 -9.23 -8.94 -10.18
CA MET A 19 -7.95 -8.95 -9.50
C MET A 19 -8.08 -9.15 -7.99
N THR A 20 -9.05 -8.50 -7.34
CA THR A 20 -9.31 -8.66 -5.91
C THR A 20 -9.64 -10.11 -5.55
N GLN A 21 -10.32 -10.85 -6.43
CA GLN A 21 -10.61 -12.28 -6.23
C GLN A 21 -9.37 -13.17 -6.15
N LYS A 22 -8.21 -12.69 -6.61
CA LYS A 22 -6.93 -13.42 -6.57
C LYS A 22 -6.09 -13.09 -5.33
N VAL A 23 -6.53 -12.12 -4.53
CA VAL A 23 -5.79 -11.65 -3.36
C VAL A 23 -6.21 -12.45 -2.13
N SER A 24 -5.24 -13.04 -1.44
CA SER A 24 -5.41 -13.60 -0.11
C SER A 24 -4.60 -12.79 0.91
N ALA A 25 -5.16 -12.62 2.10
CA ALA A 25 -4.45 -12.05 3.25
C ALA A 25 -4.07 -13.19 4.18
N VAL A 26 -2.78 -13.32 4.48
CA VAL A 26 -2.24 -14.38 5.34
C VAL A 26 -1.50 -13.74 6.50
N GLU A 27 -1.72 -14.28 7.69
CA GLU A 27 -0.98 -13.87 8.89
C GLU A 27 0.46 -14.38 8.84
N ASP A 28 1.42 -13.51 9.15
CA ASP A 28 2.84 -13.87 9.20
C ASP A 28 3.40 -13.62 10.62
N GLY A 29 3.90 -14.69 11.24
CA GLY A 29 4.42 -14.64 12.60
C GLY A 29 5.62 -13.70 12.77
N SER A 30 6.44 -13.54 11.73
CA SER A 30 7.61 -12.66 11.75
C SER A 30 7.22 -11.19 11.68
N LEU A 31 6.19 -10.83 10.90
CA LEU A 31 5.64 -9.48 10.86
C LEU A 31 5.00 -9.10 12.20
N ASN A 32 4.28 -10.05 12.81
CA ASN A 32 3.70 -9.86 14.13
C ASN A 32 4.76 -9.69 15.22
N ALA A 33 5.85 -10.46 15.18
CA ALA A 33 6.98 -10.30 16.08
C ALA A 33 7.64 -8.92 15.89
N HIS A 34 7.90 -8.53 14.64
CA HIS A 34 8.46 -7.22 14.31
C HIS A 34 7.61 -6.07 14.87
N ARG A 35 6.29 -6.14 14.71
CA ARG A 35 5.36 -5.13 15.28
C ARG A 35 5.37 -5.13 16.81
N ARG A 36 5.50 -6.29 17.46
CA ARG A 36 5.60 -6.36 18.94
C ARG A 36 6.85 -5.65 19.44
N GLU A 37 7.98 -5.85 18.77
CA GLU A 37 9.26 -5.19 19.09
C GLU A 37 9.25 -3.70 18.72
N ASN A 38 8.51 -3.34 17.67
CA ASN A 38 8.44 -1.99 17.13
C ASN A 38 6.96 -1.54 17.03
N PRO A 39 6.31 -1.12 18.13
CA PRO A 39 4.86 -0.92 18.18
C PRO A 39 4.30 0.12 17.19
N ARG A 40 5.14 1.04 16.71
CA ARG A 40 4.77 2.06 15.71
C ARG A 40 4.87 1.57 14.27
N HIS A 41 5.45 0.40 14.04
CA HIS A 41 5.62 -0.18 12.71
C HIS A 41 4.39 -0.95 12.32
N VAL A 42 4.05 -0.87 11.03
CA VAL A 42 2.97 -1.64 10.42
C VAL A 42 3.55 -2.36 9.21
N PRO A 43 4.31 -3.45 9.44
CA PRO A 43 5.06 -4.10 8.38
C PRO A 43 4.14 -4.99 7.52
N SER A 44 4.45 -5.12 6.24
CA SER A 44 3.71 -5.96 5.30
C SER A 44 4.64 -6.62 4.28
N ILE A 45 4.21 -7.77 3.77
CA ILE A 45 4.85 -8.47 2.63
C ILE A 45 3.78 -8.63 1.56
N VAL A 46 4.12 -8.31 0.32
CA VAL A 46 3.29 -8.57 -0.85
C VAL A 46 4.03 -9.58 -1.73
N ARG A 47 3.37 -10.69 -2.03
CA ARG A 47 3.84 -11.71 -2.97
C ARG A 47 2.89 -11.77 -4.16
N ILE A 48 3.44 -11.85 -5.36
CA ILE A 48 2.71 -12.00 -6.61
C ILE A 48 3.30 -13.19 -7.35
N THR A 49 2.47 -14.19 -7.63
CA THR A 49 2.80 -15.29 -8.54
C THR A 49 2.09 -15.05 -9.86
N THR A 50 2.85 -15.00 -10.96
CA THR A 50 2.31 -14.81 -12.31
C THR A 50 1.85 -16.15 -12.90
N THR A 51 1.12 -16.09 -14.02
CA THR A 51 0.53 -17.29 -14.66
C THR A 51 1.56 -18.24 -15.26
N ASP A 52 2.76 -17.75 -15.55
CA ASP A 52 3.94 -18.53 -15.97
C ASP A 52 4.77 -19.06 -14.78
N GLY A 53 4.36 -18.76 -13.54
CA GLY A 53 4.94 -19.30 -12.32
C GLY A 53 6.04 -18.44 -11.70
N GLU A 54 6.36 -17.28 -12.26
CA GLU A 54 7.35 -16.35 -11.68
C GLU A 54 6.80 -15.73 -10.39
N GLU A 55 7.67 -15.59 -9.39
CA GLU A 55 7.33 -15.01 -8.09
C GLU A 55 8.05 -13.67 -7.86
N TYR A 56 7.27 -12.68 -7.44
CA TYR A 56 7.77 -11.39 -7.00
C TYR A 56 7.39 -11.18 -5.55
N GLU A 57 8.34 -10.76 -4.72
CA GLU A 57 8.12 -10.43 -3.32
C GLU A 57 8.64 -9.03 -3.00
N THR A 58 7.90 -8.30 -2.17
CA THR A 58 8.39 -7.05 -1.58
C THR A 58 7.94 -6.94 -0.13
N ARG A 59 8.88 -6.59 0.74
CA ARG A 59 8.63 -6.29 2.16
C ARG A 59 8.71 -4.80 2.42
N VAL A 60 7.73 -4.27 3.16
CA VAL A 60 7.71 -2.90 3.65
C VAL A 60 7.73 -2.95 5.18
N GLY A 61 8.80 -2.46 5.80
CA GLY A 61 8.92 -2.41 7.26
C GLY A 61 8.18 -1.22 7.90
N TYR A 62 8.13 -0.09 7.19
CA TYR A 62 7.40 1.11 7.57
C TYR A 62 6.93 1.88 6.32
N PRO A 63 5.75 2.53 6.37
CA PRO A 63 5.24 3.29 5.25
C PRO A 63 6.02 4.60 5.04
N SER A 64 5.87 5.19 3.84
CA SER A 64 6.27 6.59 3.62
C SER A 64 5.45 7.51 4.52
N GLY A 65 6.10 8.42 5.24
CA GLY A 65 5.50 9.27 6.26
C GLY A 65 5.67 8.75 7.69
N HIS A 66 6.23 7.55 7.88
CA HIS A 66 6.72 7.13 9.19
C HIS A 66 7.89 8.02 9.63
N PRO A 67 8.14 8.26 10.94
CA PRO A 67 9.30 9.05 11.38
C PRO A 67 10.65 8.56 10.84
N GLU A 68 10.79 7.25 10.62
CA GLU A 68 11.99 6.64 10.04
C GLU A 68 12.05 6.74 8.49
N ARG A 69 10.94 7.15 7.87
CA ARG A 69 10.83 7.41 6.42
C ARG A 69 10.00 8.66 6.19
N PRO A 70 10.53 9.83 6.58
CA PRO A 70 9.82 11.08 6.42
C PRO A 70 9.54 11.34 4.95
N ILE A 71 8.43 12.02 4.70
CA ILE A 71 8.10 12.54 3.37
C ILE A 71 8.92 13.82 3.19
N SER A 72 9.50 14.02 2.01
CA SER A 72 10.25 15.24 1.70
C SER A 72 9.33 16.45 1.58
N ASP A 73 9.88 17.66 1.79
CA ASP A 73 9.11 18.91 1.64
C ASP A 73 8.45 19.01 0.25
N ALA A 74 9.16 18.64 -0.81
CA ALA A 74 8.62 18.61 -2.17
C ALA A 74 7.41 17.67 -2.33
N GLU A 75 7.41 16.51 -1.66
CA GLU A 75 6.29 15.59 -1.68
C GLU A 75 5.09 16.12 -0.85
N ILE A 76 5.36 16.81 0.26
CA ILE A 76 4.34 17.49 1.07
C ILE A 76 3.72 18.63 0.27
N GLU A 77 4.52 19.48 -0.36
CA GLU A 77 4.06 20.55 -1.24
C GLU A 77 3.25 20.00 -2.41
N GLY A 78 3.72 18.92 -3.04
CA GLY A 78 2.99 18.23 -4.11
C GLY A 78 1.63 17.71 -3.63
N LYS A 79 1.54 17.15 -2.42
CA LYS A 79 0.27 16.70 -1.83
C LYS A 79 -0.65 17.88 -1.51
N SER A 80 -0.13 18.91 -0.84
CA SER A 80 -0.87 20.08 -0.36
C SER A 80 -1.40 20.90 -1.54
N GLY A 81 -0.56 21.18 -2.53
CA GLY A 81 -0.97 21.88 -3.75
C GLY A 81 -2.02 21.12 -4.54
N ARG A 82 -2.01 19.77 -4.56
CA ARG A 82 -3.10 18.98 -5.18
C ARG A 82 -4.41 19.05 -4.38
N CYS A 83 -4.34 19.13 -3.05
CA CYS A 83 -5.51 19.26 -2.19
C CYS A 83 -6.18 20.63 -2.38
N LEU A 84 -5.41 21.72 -2.30
CA LEU A 84 -5.91 23.10 -2.41
C LEU A 84 -6.49 23.45 -3.78
N ARG A 85 -6.11 22.72 -4.84
CA ARG A 85 -6.66 22.87 -6.20
C ARG A 85 -7.93 22.03 -6.45
N SER A 86 -8.39 21.27 -5.46
CA SER A 86 -9.56 20.38 -5.56
C SER A 86 -10.76 20.85 -4.72
N ILE A 87 -10.68 22.05 -4.13
CA ILE A 87 -11.74 22.76 -3.39
C ILE A 87 -12.25 23.90 -4.28
#